data_AF-A0A969GQH0-F1
#
_entry.id   AF-A0A969GQH0-F1
#
_cell.length_a   1.000
_cell.length_b   1.000
_cell.length_c   1.000
_cell.angle_alpha   90.00
_cell.angle_beta   90.00
_cell.angle_gamma   90.00
#
_symmetry.space_group_name_H-M   'P 1'
#
loop_
_entity.id
_entity.type
_entity.pdbx_description
1 polymer ?
#
loop_
_entity_poly.entity_id
_entity_poly.type
_entity_poly.pdbx_seq_one_letter_code
_entity_poly.pdbx_strand_id
1 'polypeptide(L)'
;MTKSPAFSVTSATSEGNGGAFLPAIDLPTALEQFKLGDFDTRWEMAKLLPQFGSAAIAPLIDLLHDLDSEEDDWDLPWFIAQVLGTFQHPEAIAPLVDLMQTTDRPDVAEMAATALARSGVSAIAP
;
A
#
# COMPACT_ATOMS: atom_id res chain seq x y z
N MET A 1 -43.87 4.14 35.08
CA MET A 1 -43.95 4.67 33.71
C MET A 1 -42.65 5.38 33.41
N THR A 2 -41.78 4.76 32.60
CA THR A 2 -40.89 5.40 31.61
C THR A 2 -40.17 4.26 30.88
N LYS A 3 -40.77 3.79 29.79
CA LYS A 3 -40.08 2.97 28.78
C LYS A 3 -39.15 3.91 28.04
N SER A 4 -37.85 3.63 28.04
CA SER A 4 -36.90 4.21 27.08
C SER A 4 -36.56 3.16 26.02
N PRO A 5 -36.35 3.57 24.75
CA PRO A 5 -36.53 2.70 23.60
C PRO A 5 -35.26 1.93 23.23
N ALA A 6 -35.49 0.83 22.52
CA ALA A 6 -34.49 -0.05 21.95
C ALA A 6 -33.54 0.71 21.00
N PHE A 7 -32.25 0.68 21.28
CA PHE A 7 -31.22 0.94 20.29
C PHE A 7 -31.09 -0.33 19.44
N SER A 8 -31.67 -0.31 18.25
CA SER A 8 -31.36 -1.26 17.20
C SER A 8 -29.91 -1.04 16.78
N VAL A 9 -29.02 -1.94 17.19
CA VAL A 9 -27.72 -2.09 16.55
C VAL A 9 -27.98 -2.69 15.17
N THR A 10 -28.14 -1.83 14.17
CA THR A 10 -27.99 -2.23 12.77
C THR A 10 -26.53 -2.55 12.58
N SER A 11 -26.17 -3.83 12.69
CA SER A 11 -24.91 -4.35 12.16
C SER A 11 -24.92 -4.08 10.67
N ALA A 12 -24.19 -3.05 10.24
CA ALA A 12 -23.89 -2.85 8.84
C ALA A 12 -23.08 -4.06 8.38
N THR A 13 -23.73 -4.86 7.53
CA THR A 13 -23.16 -5.97 6.78
C THR A 13 -21.86 -5.50 6.13
N SER A 14 -20.76 -6.13 6.53
CA SER A 14 -19.55 -6.21 5.72
C SER A 14 -19.93 -6.94 4.43
N GLU A 15 -20.28 -6.17 3.40
CA GLU A 15 -20.40 -6.69 2.03
C GLU A 15 -19.00 -6.79 1.44
N GLY A 16 -18.29 -7.84 1.86
CA GLY A 16 -17.27 -8.43 1.02
C GLY A 16 -17.94 -9.24 -0.10
N ASN A 17 -17.94 -8.72 -1.32
CA ASN A 17 -18.07 -9.48 -2.57
C ASN A 17 -17.69 -8.54 -3.73
N GLY A 18 -16.53 -8.63 -4.37
CA GLY A 18 -16.03 -9.82 -5.05
C GLY A 18 -16.52 -9.81 -6.51
N GLY A 19 -15.81 -9.12 -7.40
CA GLY A 19 -16.03 -9.26 -8.84
C GLY A 19 -15.77 -8.01 -9.68
N ALA A 20 -14.54 -7.91 -10.18
CA ALA A 20 -14.21 -7.45 -11.53
C ALA A 20 -15.09 -6.35 -12.14
N PHE A 21 -14.78 -5.10 -11.78
CA PHE A 21 -14.85 -4.02 -12.76
C PHE A 21 -13.60 -3.18 -12.58
N LEU A 22 -12.49 -3.62 -13.19
CA LEU A 22 -11.46 -2.66 -13.52
C LEU A 22 -11.97 -1.95 -14.78
N PRO A 23 -12.48 -0.70 -14.69
CA PRO A 23 -12.38 0.15 -15.86
C PRO A 23 -10.90 0.17 -16.28
N ALA A 24 -10.61 0.52 -17.53
CA ALA A 24 -9.24 0.82 -17.95
C ALA A 24 -8.73 2.04 -17.14
N ILE A 25 -8.35 1.81 -15.88
CA ILE A 25 -7.78 2.79 -14.98
C ILE A 25 -6.33 2.97 -15.43
N ASP A 26 -5.95 4.22 -15.63
CA ASP A 26 -4.57 4.55 -15.96
C ASP A 26 -3.72 4.65 -14.69
N LEU A 27 -2.40 4.66 -14.88
CA LEU A 27 -1.46 4.72 -13.77
C LEU A 27 -1.69 5.97 -12.88
N PRO A 28 -1.91 7.19 -13.42
CA PRO A 28 -2.18 8.36 -12.58
C PRO A 28 -3.40 8.18 -11.68
N THR A 29 -4.53 7.68 -12.22
CA THR A 29 -5.74 7.46 -11.43
C THR A 29 -5.53 6.37 -10.38
N ALA A 30 -4.79 5.30 -10.71
CA ALA A 30 -4.46 4.24 -9.74
C ALA A 30 -3.60 4.76 -8.58
N LEU A 31 -2.62 5.62 -8.86
CA LEU A 31 -1.78 6.25 -7.84
C LEU A 31 -2.56 7.23 -6.95
N GLU A 32 -3.48 7.99 -7.53
CA GLU A 32 -4.36 8.89 -6.77
C GLU A 32 -5.27 8.12 -5.81
N GLN A 33 -5.91 7.04 -6.30
CA GLN A 33 -6.72 6.17 -5.45
C GLN A 33 -5.89 5.44 -4.39
N PHE A 34 -4.66 5.08 -4.71
CA PHE A 34 -3.75 4.47 -3.75
C PHE A 34 -3.36 5.44 -2.63
N LYS A 35 -3.09 6.71 -2.97
CA LYS A 35 -2.77 7.75 -1.99
C LYS A 35 -3.98 8.08 -1.10
N LEU A 36 -5.11 8.40 -1.72
CA LEU A 36 -6.28 8.97 -1.02
C LEU A 36 -7.30 7.94 -0.55
N GLY A 37 -7.14 6.68 -0.96
CA GLY A 37 -8.06 5.59 -0.63
C GLY A 37 -7.97 5.14 0.81
N ASP A 38 -9.03 4.48 1.28
CA ASP A 38 -9.01 3.74 2.54
C ASP A 38 -8.20 2.44 2.41
N PHE A 39 -8.14 1.66 3.49
CA PHE A 39 -7.41 0.39 3.53
C PHE A 39 -7.82 -0.57 2.40
N ASP A 40 -9.12 -0.73 2.17
CA ASP A 40 -9.63 -1.64 1.13
C ASP A 40 -9.26 -1.15 -0.27
N THR A 41 -9.39 0.16 -0.52
CA THR A 41 -8.99 0.78 -1.79
C THR A 41 -7.48 0.62 -2.04
N ARG A 42 -6.65 0.86 -1.02
CA ARG A 42 -5.19 0.66 -1.10
C ARG A 42 -4.82 -0.77 -1.37
N TRP A 43 -5.49 -1.72 -0.73
CA TRP A 43 -5.27 -3.14 -0.95
C TRP A 43 -5.59 -3.55 -2.38
N GLU A 44 -6.66 -3.03 -2.97
CA GLU A 44 -6.97 -3.27 -4.38
C GLU A 44 -5.93 -2.61 -5.30
N MET A 45 -5.60 -1.34 -5.07
CA MET A 45 -4.60 -0.64 -5.89
C MET A 45 -3.21 -1.27 -5.78
N ALA A 46 -2.82 -1.78 -4.61
CA ALA A 46 -1.56 -2.50 -4.40
C ALA A 46 -1.43 -3.76 -5.27
N LYS A 47 -2.55 -4.40 -5.62
CA LYS A 47 -2.57 -5.54 -6.56
C LYS A 47 -2.51 -5.10 -8.03
N LEU A 48 -2.95 -3.88 -8.32
CA LEU A 48 -3.02 -3.34 -9.69
C LEU A 48 -1.75 -2.64 -10.12
N LEU A 49 -1.14 -1.83 -9.23
CA LEU A 49 0.06 -1.04 -9.51
C LEU A 49 1.22 -1.85 -10.15
N PRO A 50 1.49 -3.11 -9.74
CA PRO A 50 2.53 -3.92 -10.38
C PRO A 50 2.27 -4.21 -11.87
N GLN A 51 1.01 -4.19 -12.31
CA GLN A 51 0.63 -4.48 -13.70
C GLN A 51 1.00 -3.36 -14.67
N PHE A 52 1.28 -2.14 -14.17
CA PHE A 52 1.81 -1.03 -14.96
C PHE A 52 3.32 -1.13 -15.19
N GLY A 53 3.98 -2.15 -14.63
CA GLY A 53 5.41 -2.38 -14.79
C GLY A 53 6.27 -1.26 -14.19
N SER A 54 7.48 -1.08 -14.72
CA SER A 54 8.47 -0.15 -14.16
C SER A 54 8.01 1.32 -14.14
N ALA A 55 7.01 1.69 -14.95
CA ALA A 55 6.45 3.03 -14.96
C ALA A 55 5.84 3.45 -13.62
N ALA A 56 5.42 2.49 -12.79
CA ALA A 56 4.87 2.75 -11.46
C ALA A 56 5.93 2.97 -10.38
N ILE A 57 7.20 2.60 -10.62
CA ILE A 57 8.25 2.62 -9.59
C ILE A 57 8.57 4.06 -9.17
N ALA A 58 8.95 4.93 -10.11
CA ALA A 58 9.34 6.30 -9.79
C ALA A 58 8.22 7.07 -9.06
N PRO A 59 6.95 7.05 -9.51
CA PRO A 59 5.87 7.71 -8.78
C PRO A 59 5.62 7.16 -7.38
N LEU A 60 5.83 5.86 -7.14
CA LEU A 60 5.69 5.26 -5.80
C LEU A 60 6.84 5.67 -4.87
N ILE A 61 8.04 5.85 -5.42
CA ILE A 61 9.19 6.38 -4.67
C ILE A 61 8.93 7.84 -4.31
N ASP A 62 8.47 8.65 -5.27
CA ASP A 62 8.11 10.05 -5.02
C ASP A 62 7.03 10.13 -3.94
N LEU A 63 5.99 9.29 -4.04
CA LEU A 63 4.94 9.21 -3.03
C LEU A 63 5.48 8.87 -1.64
N LEU A 64 6.48 7.98 -1.54
CA LEU A 64 7.10 7.59 -0.27
C LEU A 64 7.85 8.76 0.38
N HIS A 65 8.57 9.55 -0.43
CA HIS A 65 9.33 10.70 0.06
C HIS A 65 8.44 11.90 0.41
N ASP A 66 7.29 12.02 -0.25
CA ASP A 66 6.31 13.07 0.00
C ASP A 66 5.44 12.80 1.25
N LEU A 67 5.60 11.64 1.90
CA LEU A 67 4.87 11.35 3.14
C LEU A 67 5.38 12.23 4.27
N ASP A 68 4.50 13.09 4.78
CA ASP A 68 4.77 13.82 6.01
C ASP A 68 4.54 12.88 7.21
N SER A 69 5.48 12.88 8.16
CA SER A 69 5.42 12.04 9.36
C SER A 69 4.31 12.46 10.33
N GLU A 70 3.71 13.64 10.12
CA GLU A 70 2.61 14.18 10.92
C GLU A 70 1.20 13.92 10.36
N GLU A 71 1.06 13.32 9.17
CA GLU A 71 -0.27 13.01 8.61
C GLU A 71 -0.87 11.70 9.17
N ASP A 72 -2.20 11.68 9.35
CA ASP A 72 -3.02 10.54 9.82
C ASP A 72 -2.96 9.30 8.90
N ASP A 73 -2.13 9.35 7.85
CA ASP A 73 -1.96 8.28 6.88
C ASP A 73 -0.98 7.19 7.36
N TRP A 74 -1.35 6.56 8.45
CA TRP A 74 -0.53 5.57 9.12
C TRP A 74 -0.40 4.27 8.34
N ASP A 75 -1.10 4.01 7.22
CA ASP A 75 -0.93 2.71 6.53
C ASP A 75 -0.21 2.83 5.19
N LEU A 76 -0.18 4.02 4.58
CA LEU A 76 0.36 4.23 3.24
C LEU A 76 1.85 3.85 3.08
N PRO A 77 2.78 4.17 4.00
CA PRO A 77 4.18 3.75 3.86
C PRO A 77 4.34 2.23 3.78
N TRP A 78 3.53 1.49 4.56
CA TRP A 78 3.55 0.02 4.56
C TRP A 78 3.10 -0.54 3.20
N PHE A 79 2.03 0.02 2.64
CA PHE A 79 1.54 -0.37 1.33
C PHE A 79 2.55 -0.02 0.22
N ILE A 80 3.17 1.16 0.25
CA ILE A 80 4.20 1.53 -0.73
C ILE A 80 5.35 0.53 -0.69
N ALA A 81 5.84 0.20 0.52
CA ALA A 81 6.91 -0.78 0.69
C ALA A 81 6.52 -2.16 0.13
N GLN A 82 5.29 -2.60 0.40
CA GLN A 82 4.76 -3.85 -0.13
C GLN A 82 4.76 -3.87 -1.67
N VAL A 83 4.27 -2.79 -2.31
CA VAL A 83 4.17 -2.68 -3.77
C VAL A 83 5.55 -2.58 -4.41
N LEU A 84 6.44 -1.74 -3.88
CA LEU A 84 7.82 -1.61 -4.36
C LEU A 84 8.57 -2.97 -4.33
N GLY A 85 8.33 -3.78 -3.30
CA GLY A 85 8.88 -5.13 -3.18
C GLY A 85 8.41 -6.14 -4.25
N THR A 86 7.36 -5.82 -5.02
CA THR A 86 6.89 -6.70 -6.11
C THR A 86 7.67 -6.51 -7.41
N PHE A 87 8.27 -5.34 -7.65
CA PHE A 87 8.92 -5.03 -8.91
C PHE A 87 10.28 -5.70 -9.09
N GLN A 88 10.93 -6.15 -8.01
CA GLN A 88 12.29 -6.71 -8.02
C GLN A 88 13.27 -5.85 -8.84
N HIS A 89 13.12 -4.52 -8.73
CA HIS A 89 13.85 -3.55 -9.55
C HIS A 89 14.93 -2.85 -8.72
N PRO A 90 16.14 -2.63 -9.25
CA PRO A 90 17.21 -1.95 -8.52
C PRO A 90 16.82 -0.57 -7.97
N GLU A 91 15.99 0.18 -8.70
CA GLU A 91 15.53 1.50 -8.25
C GLU A 91 14.65 1.44 -7.00
N ALA A 92 13.99 0.32 -6.74
CA ALA A 92 13.18 0.15 -5.52
C ALA A 92 14.03 -0.19 -4.29
N ILE A 93 15.29 -0.62 -4.47
CA ILE A 93 16.14 -1.09 -3.35
C ILE A 93 16.51 0.05 -2.42
N ALA A 94 17.05 1.15 -2.95
CA ALA A 94 17.53 2.25 -2.11
C ALA A 94 16.41 2.90 -1.27
N PRO A 95 15.22 3.22 -1.82
CA PRO A 95 14.09 3.73 -1.04
C PRO A 95 13.61 2.75 0.04
N LEU A 96 13.59 1.45 -0.24
CA LEU A 96 13.22 0.43 0.76
C LEU A 96 14.26 0.32 1.89
N VAL A 97 15.56 0.43 1.58
CA VAL A 97 16.62 0.45 2.60
C VAL A 97 16.49 1.69 3.46
N ASP A 98 16.29 2.87 2.85
CA ASP A 98 16.11 4.11 3.58
C ASP A 98 14.90 4.03 4.51
N LEU A 99 13.74 3.66 4.00
CA LEU A 99 12.51 3.48 4.78
C LEU A 99 12.70 2.54 5.97
N MET A 100 13.38 1.40 5.77
CA MET A 100 13.68 0.44 6.84
C MET A 100 14.55 1.04 7.96
N GLN A 101 15.42 1.99 7.63
CA GLN A 101 16.37 2.60 8.56
C GLN A 101 15.83 3.86 9.25
N THR A 102 14.96 4.60 8.56
CA THR A 102 14.50 5.93 8.99
C THR A 102 13.12 5.91 9.63
N THR A 103 12.31 4.89 9.37
CA THR A 103 10.97 4.80 9.97
C THR A 103 11.03 4.43 11.46
N ASP A 104 10.29 5.15 12.29
CA ASP A 104 10.08 4.79 13.70
C ASP A 104 9.05 3.66 13.89
N ARG A 105 8.49 3.14 12.79
CA ARG A 105 7.39 2.17 12.79
C ARG A 105 7.88 0.75 12.52
N PRO A 106 7.81 -0.16 13.51
CA PRO A 106 8.34 -1.52 13.37
C PRO A 106 7.68 -2.33 12.25
N ASP A 107 6.38 -2.15 12.04
CA ASP A 107 5.60 -2.82 11.01
C ASP A 107 5.98 -2.38 9.59
N VAL A 108 6.26 -1.08 9.39
CA VAL A 108 6.78 -0.55 8.13
C VAL A 108 8.19 -1.05 7.86
N ALA A 109 9.05 -1.02 8.89
CA ALA A 109 10.42 -1.54 8.78
C ALA A 109 10.45 -3.03 8.44
N GLU A 110 9.57 -3.84 9.05
CA GLU A 110 9.43 -5.27 8.77
C GLU A 110 8.97 -5.52 7.33
N MET A 111 8.00 -4.74 6.83
CA MET A 111 7.57 -4.85 5.44
C MET A 111 8.68 -4.47 4.47
N ALA A 112 9.42 -3.38 4.74
CA ALA A 112 10.56 -2.97 3.93
C ALA A 112 11.66 -4.04 3.89
N ALA A 113 11.99 -4.63 5.05
CA ALA A 113 12.91 -5.77 5.15
C ALA A 113 12.41 -6.99 4.34
N THR A 114 11.10 -7.29 4.41
CA THR A 114 10.47 -8.38 3.65
C THR A 114 10.54 -8.13 2.14
N ALA A 115 10.28 -6.91 1.69
CA ALA A 115 10.39 -6.49 0.30
C ALA A 115 11.83 -6.62 -0.22
N LEU A 116 12.82 -6.20 0.59
CA LEU A 116 14.25 -6.34 0.28
C LEU A 116 14.67 -7.82 0.20
N ALA A 117 14.23 -8.66 1.14
CA ALA A 117 14.52 -10.09 1.13
C ALA A 117 14.01 -10.76 -0.16
N ARG A 118 12.79 -10.41 -0.60
CA ARG A 118 12.20 -10.90 -1.86
C ARG A 118 12.95 -10.44 -3.10
N SER A 119 13.58 -9.26 -3.05
CA SER A 119 14.42 -8.74 -4.13
C SER A 119 15.80 -9.41 -4.15
N GLY A 120 16.35 -9.72 -2.96
CA GLY A 120 17.65 -10.37 -2.79
C GLY A 120 17.73 -11.80 -3.33
N VAL A 121 16.63 -12.55 -3.38
CA VAL A 121 16.63 -13.91 -3.97
C VAL A 121 16.96 -13.88 -5.47
N SER A 122 16.67 -12.79 -6.19
CA SER A 122 17.08 -12.61 -7.59
C SER A 122 18.55 -12.20 -7.77
N ALA A 123 19.19 -11.67 -6.73
CA ALA A 123 20.58 -11.19 -6.79
C ALA A 123 21.63 -12.30 -6.52
N ILE A 124 21.19 -13.43 -5.96
CA ILE A 124 22.02 -14.63 -5.74
C ILE A 124 21.69 -15.72 -6.76
N ALA A 125 21.81 -15.40 -8.06
CA ALA A 125 21.87 -16.45 -9.07
C ALA A 125 23.18 -17.27 -8.88
N PRO A 126 23.14 -18.61 -8.98
CA PRO A 126 24.32 -19.47 -8.81
C PRO A 126 25.39 -19.29 -9.89
#